data_AF-A0A286D6Q9-F1
#
_entry.id   AF-A0A286D6Q9-F1
#
_cell.length_a   1.000
_cell.length_b   1.000
_cell.length_c   1.000
_cell.angle_alpha   90.00
_cell.angle_beta   90.00
_cell.angle_gamma   90.00
#
_symmetry.space_group_name_H-M   'P 1'
#
loop_
_entity.id
_entity.type
_entity.pdbx_description
1 polymer ?
#
loop_
_entity_poly.entity_id
_entity_poly.type
_entity_poly.pdbx_seq_one_letter_code
_entity_poly.pdbx_strand_id
1 'polypeptide(L)'
;MIPESRASRHNSLSDSVRRVRNETGGQVLSAERMQFDGRDINRVKYYDDRGRVRYREEADQSRRQAPSRPRRDIPSEPPARGDNPSNP
;
A
#
# COMPACT_ATOMS: atom_id res chain seq x y z
N MET A 1 -15.55 -1.12 18.72
CA MET A 1 -14.15 -1.50 18.45
C MET A 1 -13.97 -1.58 16.94
N ILE A 2 -13.32 -0.59 16.32
CA ILE A 2 -13.14 -0.56 14.85
C ILE A 2 -12.02 -1.55 14.49
N PRO A 3 -12.19 -2.45 13.48
CA PRO A 3 -11.14 -3.37 13.06
C PRO A 3 -10.08 -2.69 12.18
N GLU A 4 -9.40 -1.67 12.71
CA GLU A 4 -8.29 -0.97 12.04
C GLU A 4 -7.13 -1.94 11.71
N SER A 5 -7.02 -3.04 12.46
CA SER A 5 -5.93 -4.01 12.30
C SER A 5 -5.93 -4.69 10.95
N ARG A 6 -7.05 -4.87 10.24
CA ARG A 6 -7.06 -5.57 8.93
C ARG A 6 -6.77 -4.61 7.77
N ALA A 7 -7.28 -3.38 7.84
CA ALA A 7 -7.07 -2.37 6.81
C ALA A 7 -5.60 -1.92 6.76
N SER A 8 -5.02 -1.55 7.90
CA SER A 8 -3.61 -1.14 7.99
C SER A 8 -2.65 -2.21 7.48
N ARG A 9 -3.01 -3.47 7.75
CA ARG A 9 -2.31 -4.67 7.36
C ARG A 9 -2.40 -5.01 5.87
N HIS A 10 -3.48 -4.63 5.20
CA HIS A 10 -3.61 -4.75 3.75
C HIS A 10 -2.90 -3.60 3.03
N ASN A 11 -2.93 -2.42 3.65
CA ASN A 11 -2.21 -1.24 3.18
C ASN A 11 -0.69 -1.47 3.21
N SER A 12 -0.15 -2.12 4.24
CA SER A 12 1.27 -2.42 4.34
C SER A 12 1.76 -3.40 3.25
N LEU A 13 0.99 -4.47 2.96
CA LEU A 13 1.32 -5.37 1.85
C LEU A 13 1.29 -4.63 0.50
N SER A 14 0.27 -3.79 0.32
CA SER A 14 0.10 -2.98 -0.90
C SER A 14 1.21 -1.94 -1.08
N ASP A 15 1.76 -1.43 0.02
CA ASP A 15 2.90 -0.50 0.03
C ASP A 15 4.20 -1.24 -0.35
N SER A 16 4.47 -2.39 0.27
CA SER A 16 5.61 -3.25 -0.06
C SER A 16 5.63 -3.65 -1.55
N VAL A 17 4.48 -3.98 -2.14
CA VAL A 17 4.37 -4.30 -3.58
C VAL A 17 4.68 -3.10 -4.46
N ARG A 18 4.21 -1.90 -4.11
CA ARG A 18 4.54 -0.66 -4.83
C ARG A 18 6.03 -0.38 -4.75
N ARG A 19 6.61 -0.52 -3.57
CA ARG A 19 8.02 -0.30 -3.29
C ARG A 19 8.92 -1.25 -4.09
N VAL A 20 8.59 -2.54 -4.10
CA VAL A 20 9.33 -3.54 -4.91
C VAL A 20 9.30 -3.17 -6.38
N ARG A 21 8.12 -2.90 -6.95
CA ARG A 21 8.00 -2.51 -8.36
C ARG A 21 8.83 -1.26 -8.69
N ASN A 22 8.81 -0.26 -7.81
CA ASN A 22 9.54 0.98 -8.00
C ASN A 22 11.07 0.82 -7.87
N GLU A 23 11.53 0.04 -6.88
CA GLU A 23 12.97 -0.08 -6.59
C GLU A 23 13.67 -1.13 -7.46
N THR A 24 12.96 -2.18 -7.89
CA THR A 24 13.57 -3.25 -8.70
C THR A 24 13.25 -3.11 -10.18
N GLY A 25 12.26 -2.30 -10.56
CA GLY A 25 11.75 -2.23 -11.94
C GLY A 25 11.12 -3.53 -12.44
N GLY A 26 11.01 -4.53 -11.56
CA GLY A 26 10.66 -5.89 -11.89
C GLY A 26 9.17 -6.21 -11.74
N GLN A 27 8.74 -7.29 -12.39
CA GLN A 27 7.36 -7.77 -12.27
C GLN A 27 7.17 -8.56 -10.97
N VAL A 28 6.15 -8.19 -10.19
CA VAL A 28 5.74 -8.94 -9.00
C VAL A 28 4.92 -10.16 -9.41
N LEU A 29 5.28 -11.31 -8.85
CA LEU A 29 4.64 -12.60 -9.11
C LEU A 29 3.68 -13.01 -7.99
N SER A 30 4.07 -12.77 -6.75
CA SER A 30 3.26 -13.09 -5.58
C SER A 30 3.60 -12.13 -4.45
N ALA A 31 2.61 -11.79 -3.63
CA ALA A 31 2.77 -10.97 -2.45
C ALA A 31 1.96 -11.59 -1.32
N GLU A 32 2.66 -12.19 -0.35
CA GLU A 32 2.07 -12.97 0.72
C GLU A 32 2.49 -12.41 2.06
N ARG A 33 1.67 -12.66 3.08
CA ARG A 33 2.04 -12.35 4.46
C ARG A 33 2.35 -13.60 5.22
N MET A 34 3.45 -13.55 5.95
CA MET A 34 3.91 -14.67 6.77
C MET A 34 4.18 -14.17 8.18
N GLN A 35 4.00 -15.05 9.15
CA GLN A 35 4.47 -14.80 10.51
C GLN A 35 5.88 -15.35 10.64
N PHE A 36 6.82 -14.49 11.00
CA PHE A 36 8.21 -14.86 11.28
C PHE A 36 8.59 -14.26 12.62
N ASP A 37 9.07 -15.09 13.55
CA ASP A 37 9.47 -14.65 14.89
C ASP A 37 8.35 -13.89 15.64
N GLY A 38 7.10 -14.36 15.50
CA GLY A 38 5.93 -13.72 16.11
C GLY A 38 5.52 -12.37 15.49
N ARG A 39 6.11 -12.00 14.35
CA ARG A 39 5.83 -10.74 13.63
C ARG A 39 5.26 -11.03 12.26
N ASP A 40 4.26 -10.25 11.84
CA ASP A 40 3.83 -10.24 10.46
C ASP A 40 4.93 -9.62 9.56
N ILE A 41 5.30 -10.34 8.51
CA ILE A 41 6.22 -9.89 7.46
C ILE A 41 5.52 -9.99 6.10
N ASN A 42 5.80 -9.03 5.24
CA ASN A 42 5.38 -9.06 3.84
C ASN A 42 6.50 -9.71 3.04
N ARG A 43 6.20 -10.82 2.36
CA ARG A 43 7.11 -11.46 1.41
C ARG A 43 6.60 -11.29 -0.01
N VAL A 44 7.39 -10.62 -0.82
CA VAL A 44 7.08 -10.36 -2.23
C VAL A 44 8.05 -11.14 -3.11
N LYS A 45 7.51 -11.95 -4.01
CA LYS A 45 8.26 -12.61 -5.09
C LYS A 45 8.21 -11.74 -6.34
N TYR A 46 9.35 -11.52 -6.97
CA TYR A 46 9.45 -10.69 -8.17
C TYR A 46 10.52 -11.22 -9.14
N TYR A 47 10.37 -10.91 -10.43
CA TYR A 47 11.44 -11.03 -11.41
C TYR A 47 12.38 -9.84 -11.29
N ASP A 48 13.68 -10.07 -11.17
CA ASP A 48 14.68 -9.02 -11.35
C ASP A 48 14.89 -8.70 -12.84
N ASP A 49 15.58 -7.60 -13.13
CA ASP A 49 15.95 -7.17 -14.49
C ASP A 49 16.73 -8.25 -15.27
N ARG A 50 17.38 -9.19 -14.58
CA ARG A 50 18.12 -10.31 -15.18
C ARG A 50 17.23 -11.53 -15.42
N GLY A 51 15.92 -11.40 -15.26
CA GLY A 51 14.94 -12.48 -15.46
C GLY A 51 14.92 -13.54 -14.37
N ARG A 52 15.51 -13.28 -13.20
CA ARG A 52 15.58 -14.26 -12.10
C ARG A 52 14.51 -13.97 -11.05
N VAL A 53 13.94 -15.03 -10.49
CA VAL A 53 13.01 -14.89 -9.38
C VAL A 53 13.78 -14.57 -8.10
N ARG A 54 13.42 -13.48 -7.45
CA ARG A 54 13.93 -13.07 -6.15
C ARG A 54 12.79 -12.85 -5.16
N TYR A 55 13.16 -12.85 -3.89
CA TYR A 55 12.27 -12.61 -2.77
C TYR A 55 12.71 -11.32 -2.06
N ARG A 56 11.74 -10.48 -1.70
CA ARG A 56 11.94 -9.40 -0.73
C ARG A 56 11.09 -9.66 0.49
N GLU A 57 11.71 -9.58 1.66
CA GLU A 57 11.06 -9.67 2.96
C GLU A 57 11.10 -8.29 3.61
N GLU A 58 9.93 -7.75 3.90
CA GLU A 58 9.77 -6.46 4.58
C GLU A 58 8.96 -6.70 5.85
N ALA A 59 9.58 -6.41 7.00
CA ALA A 59 8.85 -6.44 8.26
C ALA A 59 7.74 -5.39 8.21
N ASP A 60 6.54 -5.74 8.67
CA ASP A 60 5.40 -4.84 8.69
C ASP A 60 5.75 -3.62 9.56
N GLN A 61 6.14 -2.51 8.91
CA GLN A 61 6.62 -1.29 9.58
C GLN A 61 5.48 -0.43 10.15
N SER A 62 4.28 -0.99 10.34
CA SER A 62 3.07 -0.27 10.79
C SER A 62 3.21 0.47 12.13
N ARG A 63 4.38 0.47 12.77
CA ARG A 63 4.69 1.23 13.98
C ARG A 63 5.65 2.41 13.82
N ARG A 64 6.24 2.72 12.65
CA ARG A 64 7.29 3.78 12.58
C ARG A 64 7.25 4.75 11.39
N GLN A 65 6.14 4.88 10.68
CA GLN A 65 5.96 6.00 9.76
C GLN A 65 4.62 6.64 10.02
N ALA A 66 4.60 7.59 10.96
CA ALA A 66 3.64 8.67 10.87
C ALA A 66 3.92 9.38 9.54
N PRO A 67 3.00 9.38 8.57
CA PRO A 67 3.17 10.24 7.43
C PRO A 67 3.08 11.68 7.95
N SER A 68 4.20 12.40 7.99
CA SER A 68 4.14 13.86 7.88
C SER A 68 3.49 14.17 6.54
N ARG A 69 2.16 14.22 6.55
CA ARG A 69 1.38 14.80 5.46
C ARG A 69 1.88 16.24 5.31
N PRO A 70 2.41 16.69 4.16
CA PRO A 70 2.29 18.11 3.88
C PRO A 70 0.78 18.37 3.86
N ARG A 71 0.33 19.16 4.83
CA ARG A 71 -1.04 19.65 4.93
C ARG A 71 -1.27 20.45 3.65
N ARG A 72 -1.80 19.79 2.61
CA ARG A 72 -2.27 20.48 1.42
C ARG A 72 -3.50 21.24 1.88
N ASP A 73 -3.34 22.54 1.95
CA ASP A 73 -4.30 23.54 2.37
C ASP A 73 -5.60 23.28 1.61
N ILE A 74 -6.68 23.05 2.34
CA ILE A 74 -8.02 22.90 1.79
C ILE A 74 -8.67 24.27 2.01
N PRO A 75 -8.86 25.12 0.98
CA PRO A 75 -9.85 26.18 1.08
C PRO A 75 -11.22 25.50 1.11
N SER A 76 -11.94 25.72 2.20
CA SER A 76 -13.34 25.31 2.38
C SER A 76 -14.22 25.97 1.33
N GLU A 77 -14.69 25.22 0.32
CA GLU A 77 -15.91 25.60 -0.41
C GLU A 77 -16.53 24.37 -1.10
N PRO A 78 -17.78 23.99 -0.79
CA PRO A 78 -18.52 23.03 -1.61
C PRO A 78 -18.98 23.73 -2.91
N PRO A 79 -18.78 23.13 -4.10
CA PRO A 79 -19.39 23.69 -5.31
C PRO A 79 -20.92 23.56 -5.20
N ALA A 80 -21.59 24.67 -5.49
CA ALA A 80 -23.04 24.79 -5.53
C ALA A 80 -23.67 23.60 -6.26
N ARG A 81 -24.70 23.01 -5.64
CA ARG A 81 -25.57 22.00 -6.23
C ARG A 81 -26.26 22.62 -7.45
N GLY A 82 -25.60 22.57 -8.59
CA GLY A 82 -26.14 22.89 -9.90
C GLY A 82 -27.01 21.73 -10.37
N ASP A 83 -28.30 22.02 -10.47
CA ASP A 83 -29.31 21.37 -11.29
C ASP A 83 -28.74 20.44 -12.38
N ASN A 84 -29.04 19.14 -12.29
CA ASN A 84 -28.91 18.24 -13.45
C ASN A 84 -30.10 17.29 -13.48
N PRO A 85 -31.12 17.55 -14.33
CA PRO A 85 -32.29 16.69 -14.44
C PRO A 85 -31.91 15.33 -15.06
N SER A 86 -32.32 14.25 -14.41
CA SER A 86 -32.13 12.89 -14.92
C SER A 86 -33.19 12.56 -15.98
N ASN A 87 -32.74 12.17 -17.17
CA ASN A 87 -33.50 11.45 -18.20
C ASN A 87 -32.53 10.35 -18.72
N PRO A 88 -32.95 9.11 -19.07
CA PRO A 88 -34.11 8.72 -19.88
C PRO A 88 -35.19 7.88 -19.19
#